data_AF-A0AA41RUH6-F1
#
_entry.id   AF-A0AA41RUH6-F1
#
_cell.length_a   1.000
_cell.length_b   1.000
_cell.length_c   1.000
_cell.angle_alpha   90.00
_cell.angle_beta   90.00
_cell.angle_gamma   90.00
#
_symmetry.space_group_name_H-M   'P 1'
#
loop_
_entity.id
_entity.type
_entity.pdbx_description
1 polymer ?
#
loop_
_entity_poly.entity_id
_entity_poly.type
_entity_poly.pdbx_seq_one_letter_code
_entity_poly.pdbx_strand_id
1 'polypeptide(L)'
;MAVLRPDMTEDERLTLTQKYEELIVAGGGMYVEVFNRGVIPLAYSIKKKNKAGETNTYLDGIYLLFTYFTKPESITALESRLIKDDDVIRSSSFKIRKRKY
;
A
#
# COMPACT_ATOMS: atom_id res chain seq x y z
N MET A 1 -4.23 3.18 2.57
CA MET A 1 -4.58 1.78 2.33
C MET A 1 -3.90 1.33 1.04
N ALA A 2 -3.14 0.25 1.09
CA ALA A 2 -2.55 -0.40 -0.07
C ALA A 2 -3.17 -1.79 -0.24
N VAL A 3 -3.39 -2.18 -1.49
CA VAL A 3 -3.81 -3.52 -1.86
C VAL A 3 -2.66 -4.15 -2.63
N LEU A 4 -2.17 -5.29 -2.13
CA LEU A 4 -1.09 -6.05 -2.73
C LEU A 4 -1.62 -7.24 -3.53
N ARG A 5 -0.76 -7.79 -4.39
CA ARG A 5 -1.00 -9.05 -5.11
C ARG A 5 -1.23 -10.21 -4.12
N PRO A 6 -2.19 -11.11 -4.38
CA PRO A 6 -2.50 -12.23 -3.49
C PRO A 6 -1.42 -13.31 -3.48
N ASP A 7 -0.61 -13.38 -4.55
CA ASP A 7 0.43 -14.41 -4.72
C ASP A 7 1.69 -14.15 -3.87
N MET A 8 1.72 -13.06 -3.08
CA MET A 8 2.84 -12.72 -2.21
C MET A 8 2.93 -13.62 -0.99
N THR A 9 4.15 -14.10 -0.72
CA THR A 9 4.49 -14.82 0.50
C THR A 9 4.50 -13.88 1.73
N GLU A 10 4.50 -14.46 2.93
CA GLU A 10 4.54 -13.68 4.17
C GLU A 10 5.85 -12.91 4.34
N ASP A 11 6.98 -13.51 3.94
CA ASP A 11 8.31 -12.88 4.02
C ASP A 11 8.43 -11.68 3.06
N GLU A 12 7.93 -11.80 1.83
CA GLU A 12 7.88 -10.69 0.87
C GLU A 12 6.99 -9.56 1.39
N ARG A 13 5.87 -9.91 2.02
CA ARG A 13 4.95 -8.94 2.63
C ARG A 13 5.63 -8.18 3.77
N LEU A 14 6.35 -8.90 4.64
CA LEU A 14 7.11 -8.31 5.75
C LEU A 14 8.19 -7.36 5.24
N THR A 15 8.93 -7.79 4.21
CA THR A 15 9.97 -6.98 3.57
C THR A 15 9.38 -5.71 2.95
N LEU A 16 8.22 -5.82 2.29
CA LEU A 16 7.53 -4.68 1.70
C LEU A 16 7.01 -3.71 2.77
N THR A 17 6.44 -4.23 3.87
CA THR A 17 6.02 -3.37 4.99
C THR A 17 7.19 -2.60 5.58
N GLN A 18 8.31 -3.27 5.85
CA GLN A 18 9.51 -2.63 6.41
C GLN A 18 10.07 -1.55 5.47
N LYS A 19 10.14 -1.85 4.16
CA LYS A 19 10.54 -0.87 3.13
C LYS A 19 9.67 0.39 3.19
N TYR A 20 8.34 0.25 3.24
CA TYR A 20 7.46 1.44 3.27
C TYR A 20 7.47 2.16 4.61
N GLU A 21 7.65 1.47 5.74
CA GLU A 21 7.85 2.09 7.04
C GLU A 21 9.10 2.98 7.02
N GLU A 22 10.24 2.45 6.56
CA GLU A 22 11.48 3.22 6.42
C GLU A 22 11.29 4.45 5.53
N LEU A 23 10.56 4.32 4.42
CA LEU A 23 10.27 5.45 3.54
C LEU A 23 9.40 6.52 4.21
N ILE A 24 8.41 6.12 5.01
CA ILE A 24 7.57 7.04 5.77
C ILE A 24 8.41 7.76 6.81
N VAL A 25 9.23 7.04 7.56
CA VAL A 25 10.12 7.60 8.60
C VAL A 25 11.16 8.55 7.98
N ALA A 26 11.79 8.16 6.87
CA ALA A 26 12.73 9.01 6.13
C ALA A 26 12.06 10.29 5.59
N GLY A 27 10.76 10.24 5.29
CA GLY A 27 9.93 11.39 4.91
C GLY A 27 9.55 12.30 6.08
N GLY A 28 10.07 12.05 7.29
CA GLY A 28 9.72 12.74 8.53
C GLY A 28 8.41 12.25 9.14
N GLY A 29 7.99 11.03 8.83
CA GLY A 29 6.80 10.40 9.38
C GLY A 29 7.00 9.97 10.83
N MET A 30 5.98 10.18 11.65
CA MET A 30 5.93 9.78 13.06
C MET A 30 4.70 8.90 13.32
N TYR A 31 4.81 8.03 14.34
CA TYR A 31 3.77 7.08 14.76
C TYR A 31 3.23 6.26 13.58
N VAL A 32 4.12 5.51 12.93
CA VAL A 32 3.74 4.61 11.85
C VAL A 32 3.19 3.32 12.45
N GLU A 33 1.90 3.08 12.25
CA GLU A 33 1.22 1.84 12.61
C GLU A 33 0.81 1.11 11.35
N VAL A 34 1.15 -0.17 11.27
CA VAL A 34 0.81 -1.05 10.15
C VAL A 34 -0.17 -2.11 10.63
N PHE A 35 -1.29 -2.23 9.92
CA PHE A 35 -2.30 -3.23 10.18
C PHE A 35 -2.56 -4.05 8.93
N ASN A 36 -2.30 -5.35 9.02
CA ASN A 36 -2.53 -6.32 7.94
C ASN A 36 -3.91 -6.97 8.11
N ARG A 37 -4.76 -6.85 7.09
CA ARG A 37 -6.12 -7.44 7.07
C ARG A 37 -6.19 -8.80 6.38
N GLY A 38 -5.07 -9.28 5.84
CA GLY A 38 -5.00 -10.56 5.12
C GLY A 38 -5.60 -10.51 3.72
N VAL A 39 -5.85 -11.69 3.17
CA VAL A 39 -6.39 -11.92 1.82
C VAL A 39 -7.90 -11.79 1.86
N ILE A 40 -8.46 -10.91 1.02
CA ILE A 40 -9.90 -10.69 0.90
C ILE A 40 -10.25 -10.64 -0.60
N PRO A 41 -11.37 -11.26 -1.03
CA PRO A 41 -11.83 -11.15 -2.41
C PRO A 41 -12.18 -9.71 -2.78
N LEU A 42 -11.75 -9.29 -3.98
CA LEU A 42 -12.03 -7.99 -4.54
C LEU A 42 -13.46 -7.94 -5.06
N ALA A 43 -14.09 -6.77 -4.99
CA ALA A 43 -15.43 -6.56 -5.54
C ALA A 43 -15.49 -6.73 -7.08
N TYR A 44 -14.35 -6.60 -7.76
CA TYR A 44 -14.22 -6.78 -9.21
C TYR A 44 -12.78 -7.17 -9.56
N SER A 45 -12.59 -7.81 -10.73
CA SER A 45 -11.26 -8.20 -11.21
C SER A 45 -10.41 -6.98 -11.57
N ILE A 46 -9.18 -6.91 -11.06
CA ILE A 46 -8.24 -5.82 -11.35
C ILE A 46 -7.11 -6.30 -12.25
N LYS A 47 -6.76 -5.50 -13.26
CA LYS A 47 -5.60 -5.74 -14.14
C LYS A 47 -4.44 -4.85 -13.72
N LYS A 48 -3.25 -5.43 -13.60
CA LYS A 48 -1.99 -4.70 -13.34
C LYS A 48 -0.93 -5.17 -14.32
N LYS A 49 -0.22 -4.22 -14.93
CA LYS A 49 0.93 -4.50 -15.79
C LYS A 49 2.21 -4.37 -14.96
N ASN A 50 3.06 -5.39 -15.01
CA ASN A 50 4.34 -5.40 -14.31
C ASN A 50 5.43 -4.78 -15.18
N LYS A 51 6.62 -4.50 -14.61
CA LYS A 51 7.80 -4.02 -15.37
C LYS A 51 8.27 -5.00 -16.45
N ALA A 52 8.03 -6.30 -16.27
CA ALA A 52 8.29 -7.33 -17.29
C ALA A 52 7.34 -7.26 -18.51
N GLY A 53 6.32 -6.39 -18.46
CA GLY A 53 5.34 -6.21 -19.54
C GLY A 53 4.12 -7.15 -19.46
N GLU A 54 4.15 -8.13 -18.57
CA GLU A 54 3.05 -9.06 -18.30
C GLU A 54 1.84 -8.33 -17.68
N THR A 55 0.64 -8.73 -18.09
CA THR A 55 -0.62 -8.20 -17.57
C THR A 55 -1.32 -9.26 -16.73
N ASN A 56 -1.30 -9.06 -15.42
CA ASN A 56 -1.90 -10.00 -14.47
C ASN A 56 -3.31 -9.53 -14.09
N THR A 57 -4.22 -10.48 -13.94
CA THR A 57 -5.60 -10.22 -13.51
C THR A 57 -5.82 -10.87 -12.16
N TYR A 58 -6.21 -10.08 -11.15
CA TYR A 58 -6.40 -10.55 -9.78
C TYR A 58 -7.88 -10.49 -9.38
N LEU A 59 -8.32 -11.51 -8.64
CA LEU A 59 -9.63 -11.59 -8.01
C LEU A 59 -9.57 -11.36 -6.51
N ASP A 60 -8.42 -11.66 -5.89
CA ASP A 60 -8.16 -11.44 -4.47
C ASP A 60 -7.06 -10.40 -4.29
N GLY A 61 -6.98 -9.82 -3.09
CA GLY A 61 -5.89 -8.91 -2.73
C GLY A 61 -5.60 -8.92 -1.24
N ILE A 62 -4.37 -8.59 -0.90
CA ILE A 62 -3.95 -8.44 0.51
C ILE A 62 -4.05 -6.97 0.90
N TYR A 63 -4.79 -6.69 1.97
CA TYR A 63 -5.04 -5.32 2.41
C TYR A 63 -4.10 -4.90 3.53
N LEU A 64 -3.29 -3.87 3.27
CA LEU A 64 -2.44 -3.22 4.25
C LEU A 64 -2.93 -1.81 4.56
N LEU A 65 -3.20 -1.55 5.84
CA LEU A 65 -3.56 -0.24 6.35
C LEU A 65 -2.36 0.37 7.06
N PHE A 66 -1.98 1.57 6.63
CA PHE A 66 -0.96 2.39 7.25
C PHE A 66 -1.63 3.59 7.89
N THR A 67 -1.42 3.79 9.19
CA THR A 67 -1.79 4.99 9.93
C THR A 67 -0.50 5.68 10.33
N TYR A 68 -0.33 6.94 9.92
CA TYR A 68 0.90 7.69 10.18
C TYR A 68 0.65 9.20 10.16
N PHE A 69 1.58 9.96 10.74
CA PHE A 69 1.63 11.41 10.62
C PHE A 69 2.85 11.80 9.80
N THR A 70 2.66 12.45 8.65
CA THR A 70 3.75 12.95 7.80
C THR A 70 3.54 14.40 7.43
N LYS A 71 4.63 15.05 7.00
CA LYS A 71 4.54 16.35 6.34
C LYS A 71 3.74 16.25 5.02
N PRO A 72 2.99 17.30 4.64
CA PRO A 72 2.20 17.29 3.41
C PRO A 72 3.07 17.19 2.15
N GLU A 73 4.30 17.71 2.17
CA GLU A 73 5.22 17.65 1.02
C GLU A 73 5.70 16.23 0.72
N SER A 74 5.82 15.38 1.74
CA SER A 74 6.35 14.01 1.60
C SER A 74 5.33 13.02 1.03
N ILE A 75 4.03 13.35 1.00
CA ILE A 75 2.98 12.42 0.56
C ILE A 75 3.08 12.10 -0.94
N THR A 76 3.42 13.09 -1.76
CA THR A 76 3.46 12.96 -3.22
C THR A 76 4.53 11.97 -3.66
N ALA A 77 5.68 11.98 -2.99
CA ALA A 77 6.75 11.02 -3.23
C ALA A 77 6.33 9.60 -2.83
N LEU A 78 5.62 9.46 -1.72
CA LEU A 78 5.12 8.17 -1.23
C LEU A 78 4.07 7.57 -2.18
N GLU A 79 3.09 8.36 -2.61
CA GLU A 79 2.06 7.90 -3.56
C GLU A 79 2.67 7.51 -4.91
N SER A 80 3.62 8.32 -5.41
CA SER A 80 4.32 8.02 -6.65
C SER A 80 5.09 6.70 -6.57
N ARG A 81 5.68 6.38 -5.41
CA ARG A 81 6.37 5.10 -5.20
C ARG A 81 5.40 3.93 -5.09
N LEU A 82 4.27 4.09 -4.40
CA LEU A 82 3.23 3.05 -4.32
C LEU A 82 2.66 2.70 -5.69
N ILE A 83 2.42 3.69 -6.55
CA ILE A 83 1.87 3.44 -7.91
C ILE A 83 2.89 2.71 -8.80
N LYS A 84 4.18 3.07 -8.67
CA LYS A 84 5.28 2.49 -9.45
C LYS A 84 5.69 1.09 -9.02
N ASP A 85 5.30 0.66 -7.83
CA ASP A 85 5.60 -0.69 -7.36
C ASP A 85 4.68 -1.70 -8.05
N ASP A 86 5.25 -2.84 -8.44
CA ASP A 86 4.52 -3.89 -9.16
C ASP A 86 3.67 -4.72 -8.19
N ASP A 87 4.14 -4.83 -6.94
CA ASP A 87 3.46 -5.54 -5.86
C ASP A 87 2.17 -4.84 -5.40
N VAL A 88 2.09 -3.52 -5.59
CA VAL A 88 0.93 -2.72 -5.22
C VAL A 88 -0.02 -2.64 -6.41
N ILE A 89 -1.11 -3.41 -6.35
CA ILE A 89 -2.15 -3.40 -7.38
C ILE A 89 -3.02 -2.15 -7.30
N ARG A 90 -3.24 -1.63 -6.08
CA ARG A 90 -3.96 -0.37 -5.87
C ARG A 90 -3.52 0.31 -4.59
N SER A 91 -3.35 1.62 -4.64
CA SER A 91 -3.07 2.46 -3.48
C SER A 91 -4.11 3.57 -3.36
N SER A 92 -4.46 3.91 -2.12
CA SER A 92 -5.31 5.07 -1.81
C SER A 92 -4.90 5.68 -0.48
N SER A 93 -4.72 6.99 -0.47
CA SER A 93 -4.37 7.77 0.72
C SER A 93 -5.54 8.63 1.13
N PHE A 94 -5.80 8.74 2.43
CA PHE A 94 -6.90 9.55 2.95
C PHE A 94 -6.40 10.37 4.12
N LYS A 95 -6.71 11.67 4.11
CA LYS A 95 -6.54 12.52 5.28
C LYS A 95 -7.72 12.30 6.22
N ILE A 96 -7.44 11.75 7.40
CA ILE A 96 -8.47 11.55 8.43
C ILE A 96 -8.71 12.87 9.16
N ARG A 97 -9.99 13.23 9.33
CA ARG A 97 -10.45 14.38 10.11
C ARG A 97 -11.38 13.88 11.21
N LYS A 98 -11.27 14.44 12.41
CA LYS A 98 -12.20 14.17 13.52
C LYS A 98 -13.62 14.50 13.07
N ARG A 99 -14.49 13.49 13.02
CA ARG A 99 -15.90 13.66 12.67
C ARG A 99 -16.65 14.23 13.88
N LYS A 100 -17.41 15.30 13.66
CA LYS A 100 -18.42 15.80 14.60
C LYS A 100 -19.76 15.36 14.03
N TYR A 101 -20.41 14.41 14.71
CA TYR A 101 -21.73 13.91 14.35
C TYR A 101 -22.81 14.84 14.90
#